data_AF-A0A9W6RMW7-F1
#
_entry.id   AF-A0A9W6RMW7-F1
#
_cell.length_a   1.000
_cell.length_b   1.000
_cell.length_c   1.000
_cell.angle_alpha   90.00
_cell.angle_beta   90.00
_cell.angle_gamma   90.00
#
_symmetry.space_group_name_H-M   'P 1'
#
loop_
_entity.id
_entity.type
_entity.pdbx_description
1 polymer ?
#
loop_
_entity_poly.entity_id
_entity_poly.type
_entity_poly.pdbx_seq_one_letter_code
_entity_poly.pdbx_strand_id
1 'polypeptide(L)'
;MAERVLVVGRSPSVLLATVDLLRARGHSADATNQFDHVLEDYDVTDLDVLVFGGMVPAETKQRLREGILERNPHVTFVQGLAGIPGLLAAQVRAATSDGAPDGGEVVYDAAQRSLRLTLDDSAPVTVEAWWGTSFVPPEPKSASMYVFDDRLDAGTHIIPLPDQVPPEASFAGATVGSVTRVFAVGPMPAAVTRLAPTSATDDRLPQVARVATNSDDR
;
A
#
# COMPACT_ATOMS: atom_id res chain seq x y z
N MET A 1 11.64 15.72 -5.61
CA MET A 1 10.91 16.36 -4.49
C MET A 1 10.31 15.24 -3.65
N ALA A 2 10.08 15.47 -2.36
CA ALA A 2 9.39 14.48 -1.51
C ALA A 2 7.92 14.42 -1.91
N GLU A 3 7.40 13.24 -2.25
CA GLU A 3 6.00 13.08 -2.64
C GLU A 3 5.08 13.30 -1.44
N ARG A 4 3.96 13.99 -1.69
CA ARG A 4 2.92 14.29 -0.72
C ARG A 4 1.87 13.20 -0.75
N VAL A 5 1.78 12.45 0.35
CA VAL A 5 0.98 11.24 0.45
C VAL A 5 -0.07 11.39 1.53
N LEU A 6 -1.33 11.13 1.21
CA LEU A 6 -2.41 11.05 2.20
C LEU A 6 -2.97 9.63 2.25
N VAL A 7 -2.99 9.03 3.44
CA VAL A 7 -3.55 7.70 3.69
C VAL A 7 -4.89 7.83 4.42
N VAL A 8 -5.98 7.47 3.74
CA VAL A 8 -7.33 7.46 4.32
C VAL A 8 -7.71 6.03 4.63
N GLY A 9 -7.93 5.72 5.91
CA GLY A 9 -8.23 4.36 6.35
C GLY A 9 -8.86 4.33 7.73
N ARG A 10 -9.24 3.13 8.21
CA ARG A 10 -9.95 3.01 9.50
C ARG A 10 -9.01 2.83 10.69
N SER A 11 -8.04 1.93 10.56
CA SER A 11 -7.25 1.39 11.68
C SER A 11 -6.16 2.37 12.14
N PRO A 12 -6.25 2.92 13.38
CA PRO A 12 -5.25 3.84 13.91
C PRO A 12 -3.81 3.31 13.85
N SER A 13 -3.59 2.07 14.28
CA SER A 13 -2.22 1.51 14.31
C SER A 13 -1.61 1.40 12.92
N VAL A 14 -2.41 1.02 11.91
CA VAL A 14 -1.94 0.93 10.52
C VAL A 14 -1.66 2.30 9.95
N LEU A 15 -2.52 3.29 10.20
CA LEU A 15 -2.33 4.65 9.71
C LEU A 15 -1.02 5.25 10.23
N LEU A 16 -0.81 5.22 11.55
CA LEU A 16 0.39 5.78 12.17
C LEU A 16 1.66 5.06 11.70
N ALA A 17 1.67 3.72 11.71
CA ALA A 17 2.83 2.95 11.25
C ALA A 17 3.13 3.17 9.76
N THR A 18 2.11 3.37 8.92
CA THR A 18 2.30 3.67 7.49
C THR A 18 2.92 5.05 7.31
N VAL A 19 2.43 6.06 8.04
CA VAL A 19 2.99 7.41 8.02
C VAL A 19 4.44 7.42 8.46
N ASP A 20 4.78 6.75 9.57
CA ASP A 20 6.16 6.64 10.04
C ASP A 20 7.07 6.00 8.99
N LEU A 21 6.60 4.91 8.35
CA LEU A 21 7.33 4.21 7.29
C LEU A 21 7.52 5.05 6.02
N LEU A 22 6.55 5.88 5.65
CA LEU A 22 6.63 6.76 4.48
C LEU A 22 7.56 7.95 4.75
N ARG A 23 7.43 8.57 5.94
CA ARG A 23 8.30 9.68 6.38
C ARG A 23 9.76 9.23 6.52
N ALA A 24 10.00 8.02 7.05
CA ALA A 24 11.35 7.44 7.11
C ALA A 24 11.97 7.22 5.72
N ARG A 25 11.15 7.11 4.67
CA ARG A 25 11.58 7.01 3.27
C ARG A 25 11.64 8.36 2.55
N GLY A 26 11.40 9.46 3.26
CA GLY A 26 11.54 10.82 2.73
C GLY A 26 10.27 11.41 2.13
N HIS A 27 9.12 10.74 2.21
CA HIS A 27 7.84 11.30 1.76
C HIS A 27 7.26 12.28 2.80
N SER A 28 6.49 13.26 2.33
CA SER A 28 5.61 14.07 3.18
C SER A 28 4.29 13.33 3.33
N ALA A 29 4.16 12.51 4.36
CA ALA A 29 3.02 11.61 4.51
C ALA A 29 2.12 11.99 5.69
N ASP A 30 0.82 11.96 5.44
CA ASP A 30 -0.23 12.13 6.43
C ASP A 30 -1.30 11.04 6.36
N ALA A 31 -2.08 10.92 7.42
CA ALA A 31 -3.14 9.93 7.51
C ALA A 31 -4.33 10.40 8.34
N THR A 32 -5.52 9.94 7.96
CA THR A 32 -6.74 10.21 8.70
C THR A 32 -7.75 9.06 8.63
N ASN A 33 -8.54 8.93 9.70
CA ASN A 33 -9.76 8.13 9.72
C ASN A 33 -11.05 8.97 9.81
N GLN A 34 -10.94 10.30 9.65
CA GLN A 34 -12.05 11.24 9.63
C GLN A 34 -12.54 11.47 8.19
N PHE A 35 -13.22 10.47 7.62
CA PHE A 35 -13.54 10.44 6.18
C PHE A 35 -14.35 11.65 5.67
N ASP A 36 -15.19 12.21 6.52
CA ASP A 36 -16.07 13.32 6.16
C ASP A 36 -15.40 14.68 6.22
N HIS A 37 -14.18 14.74 6.75
CA HIS A 37 -13.42 15.98 6.94
C HIS A 37 -12.17 16.07 6.06
N VAL A 38 -11.95 15.08 5.17
CA VAL A 38 -10.72 15.01 4.35
C VAL A 38 -10.54 16.24 3.45
N LEU A 39 -11.63 16.77 2.88
CA LEU A 39 -11.55 17.88 1.92
C LEU A 39 -11.42 19.25 2.61
N GLU A 40 -11.65 19.29 3.92
CA GLU A 40 -11.59 20.45 4.80
C GLU A 40 -10.27 20.50 5.57
N ASP A 41 -9.80 19.34 6.06
CA ASP A 41 -8.66 19.24 6.97
C ASP A 41 -7.31 19.16 6.23
N TYR A 42 -7.32 18.76 4.96
CA TYR A 42 -6.09 18.56 4.17
C TYR A 42 -6.06 19.45 2.93
N ASP A 43 -4.90 20.03 2.64
CA ASP A 43 -4.65 20.61 1.33
C ASP A 43 -4.50 19.48 0.30
N VAL A 44 -5.55 19.28 -0.50
CA VAL A 44 -5.59 18.26 -1.55
C VAL A 44 -5.10 18.77 -2.90
N THR A 45 -4.79 20.07 -3.02
CA THR A 45 -4.41 20.69 -4.29
C THR A 45 -3.03 20.29 -4.77
N ASP A 46 -2.16 19.85 -3.86
CA ASP A 46 -0.76 19.48 -4.11
C ASP A 46 -0.43 18.03 -3.72
N LEU A 47 -1.45 17.18 -3.48
CA LEU A 47 -1.24 15.76 -3.21
C LEU A 47 -0.75 15.02 -4.45
N ASP A 48 0.33 14.26 -4.29
CA ASP A 48 0.83 13.35 -5.32
C ASP A 48 0.11 12.00 -5.28
N VAL A 49 -0.11 11.46 -4.08
CA VAL A 49 -0.73 10.14 -3.89
C VAL A 49 -1.80 10.15 -2.79
N LEU A 50 -2.97 9.61 -3.11
CA LEU A 50 -4.01 9.30 -2.13
C LEU A 50 -4.21 7.78 -2.02
N VAL A 51 -4.02 7.23 -0.82
CA VAL A 51 -4.22 5.80 -0.54
C VAL A 51 -5.56 5.60 0.16
N PHE A 52 -6.44 4.77 -0.41
CA PHE A 52 -7.67 4.33 0.24
C PHE A 52 -7.52 2.95 0.88
N GLY A 53 -7.73 2.87 2.19
CA GLY A 53 -7.86 1.60 2.91
C GLY A 53 -9.08 0.79 2.46
N GLY A 54 -9.02 -0.53 2.67
CA GLY A 54 -10.12 -1.45 2.32
C GLY A 54 -11.41 -1.19 3.11
N MET A 55 -11.30 -0.61 4.32
CA MET A 55 -12.43 -0.31 5.20
C MET A 55 -13.00 1.10 5.03
N VAL A 56 -12.60 1.84 3.99
CA VAL A 56 -13.28 3.08 3.59
C VAL A 56 -14.51 2.68 2.75
N PRO A 57 -15.72 3.17 3.05
CA PRO A 57 -16.91 2.86 2.27
C PRO A 57 -16.78 3.26 0.80
N ALA A 58 -17.40 2.50 -0.12
CA ALA A 58 -17.27 2.74 -1.56
C ALA A 58 -17.78 4.14 -1.98
N GLU A 59 -18.93 4.56 -1.46
CA GLU A 59 -19.52 5.89 -1.70
C GLU A 59 -18.59 7.01 -1.21
N THR A 60 -17.98 6.83 -0.03
CA THR A 60 -16.99 7.75 0.52
C THR A 60 -15.76 7.85 -0.39
N LYS A 61 -15.23 6.73 -0.90
CA LYS A 61 -14.11 6.76 -1.86
C LYS A 61 -14.48 7.50 -3.13
N GLN A 62 -15.69 7.28 -3.66
CA GLN A 62 -16.16 7.96 -4.85
C GLN A 62 -16.27 9.47 -4.63
N ARG A 63 -16.96 9.90 -3.56
CA ARG A 63 -17.10 11.32 -3.18
C ARG A 63 -15.74 12.01 -3.04
N LEU A 64 -14.79 11.36 -2.36
CA LEU A 64 -13.44 11.90 -2.19
C LEU A 64 -12.66 11.94 -3.51
N ARG A 65 -12.79 10.93 -4.37
CA ARG A 65 -12.15 10.94 -5.70
C ARG A 65 -12.65 12.11 -6.55
N GLU A 66 -13.96 12.29 -6.63
CA GLU A 66 -14.58 13.37 -7.40
C GLU A 66 -14.13 14.74 -6.86
N GLY A 67 -14.29 14.98 -5.55
CA GLY A 67 -13.92 16.26 -4.95
C GLY A 67 -12.44 16.60 -5.00
N ILE A 68 -11.54 15.59 -4.98
CA ILE A 68 -10.10 15.81 -5.14
C ILE A 68 -9.76 16.05 -6.61
N LEU A 69 -10.30 15.27 -7.56
CA LEU A 69 -10.01 15.44 -8.99
C LEU A 69 -10.44 16.80 -9.53
N GLU A 70 -11.51 17.38 -8.98
CA GLU A 70 -11.93 18.75 -9.30
C GLU A 70 -10.87 19.80 -8.94
N ARG A 71 -10.08 19.55 -7.89
CA ARG A 71 -9.07 20.49 -7.35
C ARG A 71 -7.65 20.14 -7.82
N ASN A 72 -7.37 18.87 -8.04
CA ASN A 72 -6.07 18.32 -8.40
C ASN A 72 -6.27 17.14 -9.37
N PRO A 73 -6.22 17.38 -10.69
CA PRO A 73 -6.41 16.34 -11.70
C PRO A 73 -5.19 15.40 -11.85
N HIS A 74 -4.07 15.68 -11.18
CA HIS A 74 -2.82 14.93 -11.32
C HIS A 74 -2.58 13.91 -10.21
N VAL A 75 -3.40 13.91 -9.15
CA VAL A 75 -3.26 12.98 -8.03
C VAL A 75 -3.35 11.52 -8.49
N THR A 76 -2.50 10.67 -7.94
CA THR A 76 -2.56 9.22 -8.14
C THR A 76 -3.35 8.56 -7.01
N PHE A 77 -4.43 7.86 -7.36
CA PHE A 77 -5.22 7.11 -6.39
C PHE A 77 -4.76 5.66 -6.27
N VAL A 78 -4.36 5.25 -5.07
CA VAL A 78 -3.98 3.87 -4.74
C VAL A 78 -5.08 3.21 -3.91
N GLN A 79 -5.58 2.06 -4.38
CA GLN A 79 -6.40 1.20 -3.54
C GLN A 79 -5.47 0.30 -2.71
N GLY A 80 -5.41 0.55 -1.39
CA GLY A 80 -4.65 -0.28 -0.48
C GLY A 80 -5.15 -1.73 -0.53
N LEU A 81 -4.22 -2.67 -0.73
CA LEU A 81 -4.52 -4.09 -0.89
C LEU A 81 -4.89 -4.77 0.43
N ALA A 82 -4.23 -4.37 1.52
CA ALA A 82 -4.53 -4.79 2.88
C ALA A 82 -4.08 -3.73 3.89
N GLY A 83 -4.62 -3.78 5.11
CA GLY A 83 -4.17 -2.93 6.23
C GLY A 83 -2.83 -3.38 6.79
N ILE A 84 -1.79 -3.41 5.95
CA ILE A 84 -0.43 -3.84 6.30
C ILE A 84 0.50 -2.66 6.01
N PRO A 85 1.11 -2.01 7.02
CA PRO A 85 1.87 -0.78 6.82
C PRO A 85 3.01 -0.88 5.79
N GLY A 86 3.80 -1.95 5.84
CA GLY A 86 4.90 -2.17 4.89
C GLY A 86 4.41 -2.32 3.45
N LEU A 87 3.29 -3.02 3.25
CA LEU A 87 2.66 -3.17 1.95
C LEU A 87 2.12 -1.83 1.41
N LEU A 88 1.44 -1.05 2.25
CA LEU A 88 0.92 0.26 1.85
C LEU A 88 2.05 1.20 1.44
N ALA A 89 3.16 1.23 2.20
CA ALA A 89 4.34 1.98 1.83
C ALA A 89 4.96 1.50 0.51
N ALA A 90 5.01 0.17 0.29
CA ALA A 90 5.48 -0.39 -0.98
C ALA A 90 4.56 -0.03 -2.17
N GLN A 91 3.24 0.01 -1.96
CA GLN A 91 2.28 0.43 -2.99
C GLN A 91 2.41 1.91 -3.35
N VAL A 92 2.65 2.78 -2.36
CA VAL A 92 2.93 4.20 -2.61
C VAL A 92 4.20 4.34 -3.46
N ARG A 93 5.28 3.67 -3.05
CA ARG A 93 6.53 3.68 -3.84
C ARG A 93 6.33 3.14 -5.25
N ALA A 94 5.52 2.10 -5.43
CA ALA A 94 5.19 1.57 -6.75
C ALA A 94 4.38 2.55 -7.60
N ALA A 95 3.55 3.40 -6.98
CA ALA A 95 2.75 4.42 -7.65
C ALA A 95 3.58 5.67 -8.02
N THR A 96 4.65 5.96 -7.26
CA THR A 96 5.55 7.10 -7.53
C THR A 96 6.83 6.68 -8.28
N SER A 97 7.04 5.38 -8.50
CA SER A 97 8.11 4.88 -9.35
C SER A 97 7.82 5.28 -10.80
N ASP A 98 8.61 6.19 -11.37
CA ASP A 98 8.55 6.51 -12.79
C ASP A 98 8.94 5.28 -13.65
N GLY A 99 8.08 4.91 -14.59
CA GLY A 99 8.43 4.03 -15.71
C GLY A 99 8.25 2.51 -15.53
N ALA A 100 8.58 1.80 -16.62
CA ALA A 100 8.97 0.40 -16.53
C ALA A 100 10.31 0.31 -15.77
N PRO A 101 10.64 -0.80 -15.09
CA PRO A 101 12.01 -1.01 -14.61
C PRO A 101 12.96 -0.67 -15.76
N ASP A 102 13.92 0.23 -15.55
CA ASP A 102 14.92 0.54 -16.58
C ASP A 102 15.51 -0.78 -17.05
N GLY A 103 15.08 -1.21 -18.23
CA GLY A 103 15.45 -2.47 -18.83
C GLY A 103 15.00 -3.73 -18.10
N GLY A 104 13.80 -3.81 -17.54
CA GLY A 104 13.40 -5.05 -16.88
C GLY A 104 11.90 -5.34 -16.77
N GLU A 105 11.58 -6.62 -16.57
CA GLU A 105 10.23 -7.12 -16.33
C GLU A 105 10.19 -7.80 -14.97
N VAL A 106 9.19 -7.48 -14.13
CA VAL A 106 8.95 -8.17 -12.86
C VAL A 106 7.55 -8.76 -12.90
N VAL A 107 7.45 -10.08 -12.84
CA VAL A 107 6.19 -10.82 -12.93
C VAL A 107 6.09 -11.80 -11.78
N TYR A 108 4.91 -11.93 -11.18
CA TYR A 108 4.61 -13.01 -10.25
C TYR A 108 3.97 -14.20 -10.99
N ASP A 109 4.58 -15.38 -10.88
CA ASP A 109 4.01 -16.65 -11.33
C ASP A 109 3.27 -17.31 -10.17
N ALA A 110 1.94 -17.30 -10.23
CA ALA A 110 1.09 -17.90 -9.21
C ALA A 110 1.15 -19.44 -9.17
N ALA A 111 1.47 -20.10 -10.29
CA ALA A 111 1.57 -21.55 -10.35
C ALA A 111 2.86 -22.04 -9.69
N GLN A 112 3.95 -21.30 -9.87
CA GLN A 112 5.26 -21.61 -9.26
C GLN A 112 5.50 -20.90 -7.93
N ARG A 113 4.63 -19.96 -7.53
CA ARG A 113 4.79 -19.08 -6.37
C ARG A 113 6.16 -18.40 -6.36
N SER A 114 6.54 -17.79 -7.48
CA SER A 114 7.85 -17.18 -7.65
C SER A 114 7.74 -15.81 -8.34
N LEU A 115 8.69 -14.94 -8.05
CA LEU A 115 8.90 -13.72 -8.84
C LEU A 115 9.93 -14.02 -9.93
N ARG A 116 9.54 -13.75 -11.17
CA ARG A 116 10.44 -13.74 -12.33
C ARG A 116 10.87 -12.30 -12.58
N LEU A 117 12.16 -12.06 -12.52
CA LEU A 117 12.77 -10.76 -12.80
C LEU A 117 13.66 -10.88 -14.03
N THR A 118 13.47 -10.02 -15.01
CA THR A 118 14.38 -9.86 -16.15
C THR A 118 15.07 -8.50 -15.99
N LEU A 119 16.40 -8.49 -16.04
CA LEU A 119 17.24 -7.31 -15.87
C LEU A 119 18.16 -7.13 -17.08
N ASP A 120 18.19 -5.95 -17.68
CA ASP A 120 19.11 -5.61 -18.77
C ASP A 120 20.54 -5.39 -18.26
N ASP A 121 20.67 -4.88 -17.03
CA ASP A 121 21.93 -4.62 -16.37
C ASP A 121 21.93 -5.15 -14.92
N SER A 122 23.13 -5.28 -14.36
CA SER A 122 23.28 -5.67 -12.95
C SER A 122 22.73 -4.58 -12.02
N ALA A 123 21.81 -4.94 -11.12
CA ALA A 123 21.03 -4.01 -10.31
C ALA A 123 20.80 -4.52 -8.86
N PRO A 124 20.70 -3.63 -7.86
CA PRO A 124 20.25 -4.02 -6.53
C PRO A 124 18.77 -4.44 -6.59
N VAL A 125 18.47 -5.59 -5.97
CA VAL A 125 17.13 -6.16 -5.94
C VAL A 125 16.76 -6.52 -4.50
N THR A 126 15.60 -6.03 -4.08
CA THR A 126 15.00 -6.41 -2.79
C THR A 126 13.61 -6.99 -3.05
N VAL A 127 13.34 -8.18 -2.53
CA VAL A 127 12.03 -8.82 -2.52
C VAL A 127 11.56 -8.93 -1.07
N GLU A 128 10.42 -8.35 -0.76
CA GLU A 128 9.77 -8.44 0.55
C GLU A 128 8.39 -9.07 0.38
N ALA A 129 8.00 -9.92 1.33
CA ALA A 129 6.67 -10.49 1.42
C ALA A 129 5.96 -9.98 2.68
N TRP A 130 4.65 -9.77 2.57
CA TRP A 130 3.77 -9.34 3.67
C TRP A 130 2.53 -10.21 3.72
N TRP A 131 2.05 -10.53 4.91
CA TRP A 131 0.79 -11.26 5.07
C TRP A 131 0.07 -10.87 6.35
N GLY A 132 -1.26 -11.03 6.34
CA GLY A 132 -2.04 -10.85 7.56
C GLY A 132 -1.93 -12.06 8.48
N THR A 133 -1.78 -11.79 9.77
CA THR A 133 -1.79 -12.80 10.85
C THR A 133 -3.06 -12.73 11.68
N SER A 134 -3.79 -11.60 11.62
CA SER A 134 -5.14 -11.45 12.16
C SER A 134 -5.87 -10.36 11.40
N PHE A 135 -7.15 -10.58 11.10
CA PHE A 135 -8.04 -9.59 10.47
C PHE A 135 -9.20 -9.17 11.37
N VAL A 136 -9.12 -9.51 12.66
CA VAL A 136 -10.16 -9.17 13.63
C VAL A 136 -10.15 -7.66 13.86
N PRO A 137 -11.28 -6.95 13.60
CA PRO A 137 -11.37 -5.52 13.90
C PRO A 137 -11.14 -5.22 15.40
N PRO A 138 -10.72 -4.01 15.77
CA PRO A 138 -10.48 -2.85 14.90
C PRO A 138 -9.11 -2.83 14.20
N GLU A 139 -8.16 -3.62 14.70
CA GLU A 139 -6.74 -3.51 14.34
C GLU A 139 -6.24 -4.83 13.73
N PRO A 140 -6.02 -4.87 12.39
CA PRO A 140 -5.42 -6.05 11.78
C PRO A 140 -3.97 -6.22 12.28
N LYS A 141 -3.49 -7.46 12.26
CA LYS A 141 -2.10 -7.80 12.52
C LYS A 141 -1.49 -8.39 11.26
N SER A 142 -0.20 -8.14 11.08
CA SER A 142 0.55 -8.61 9.93
C SER A 142 1.95 -9.04 10.31
N ALA A 143 2.58 -9.77 9.41
CA ALA A 143 4.00 -10.08 9.44
C ALA A 143 4.62 -9.79 8.06
N SER A 144 5.94 -9.68 8.04
CA SER A 144 6.70 -9.52 6.80
C SER A 144 8.03 -10.26 6.87
N MET A 145 8.66 -10.42 5.70
CA MET A 145 9.93 -11.10 5.53
C MET A 145 10.62 -10.57 4.28
N TYR A 146 11.92 -10.27 4.38
CA TYR A 146 12.77 -10.17 3.19
C TYR A 146 13.02 -11.57 2.63
N VAL A 147 12.57 -11.79 1.40
CA VAL A 147 12.76 -13.03 0.64
C VAL A 147 14.11 -12.99 -0.07
N PHE A 148 14.52 -11.82 -0.54
CA PHE A 148 15.78 -11.58 -1.20
C PHE A 148 16.23 -10.14 -0.97
N ASP A 149 17.52 -9.91 -0.75
CA ASP A 149 18.10 -8.58 -0.64
C ASP A 149 19.58 -8.64 -1.03
N ASP A 150 19.85 -8.51 -2.33
CA ASP A 150 21.21 -8.53 -2.88
C ASP A 150 21.23 -7.89 -4.27
N ARG A 151 22.41 -7.84 -4.89
CA ARG A 151 22.58 -7.45 -6.29
C ARG A 151 22.45 -8.67 -7.19
N LEU A 152 21.70 -8.51 -8.28
CA LEU A 152 21.59 -9.51 -9.34
C LEU A 152 22.25 -9.00 -10.61
N ASP A 153 22.89 -9.89 -11.36
CA ASP A 153 23.46 -9.58 -12.68
C ASP A 153 22.38 -9.45 -13.75
N ALA A 154 22.76 -8.97 -14.94
CA ALA A 154 21.87 -8.97 -16.10
C ALA A 154 21.38 -10.39 -16.42
N GLY A 155 20.13 -10.51 -16.87
CA GLY A 155 19.50 -11.78 -17.24
C GLY A 155 18.16 -12.03 -16.55
N THR A 156 17.70 -13.28 -16.61
CA THR A 156 16.45 -13.72 -15.98
C THR A 156 16.73 -14.47 -14.69
N HIS A 157 16.06 -14.05 -13.63
CA HIS A 157 16.16 -14.60 -12.29
C HIS A 157 14.80 -15.05 -11.79
N ILE A 158 14.78 -16.15 -11.04
CA ILE A 158 13.59 -16.70 -10.42
C ILE A 158 13.81 -16.72 -8.92
N ILE A 159 12.99 -15.98 -8.19
CA ILE A 159 13.02 -15.89 -6.74
C ILE A 159 11.77 -16.59 -6.19
N PRO A 160 11.89 -17.82 -5.66
CA PRO A 160 10.75 -18.52 -5.09
C PRO A 160 10.30 -17.86 -3.79
N LEU A 161 8.99 -17.75 -3.58
CA LEU A 161 8.44 -17.37 -2.29
C LEU A 161 8.55 -18.57 -1.32
N PRO A 162 9.08 -18.35 -0.11
CA PRO A 162 9.26 -19.42 0.85
C PRO A 162 7.92 -19.88 1.44
N ASP A 163 7.83 -21.13 1.89
CA ASP A 163 6.60 -21.74 2.42
C ASP A 163 6.06 -21.05 3.67
N GLN A 164 6.91 -20.29 4.36
CA GLN A 164 6.53 -19.45 5.50
C GLN A 164 5.55 -18.32 5.10
N VAL A 165 5.53 -17.92 3.82
CA VAL A 165 4.55 -16.96 3.29
C VAL A 165 3.25 -17.72 2.99
N PRO A 166 2.13 -17.43 3.68
CA PRO A 166 0.91 -18.21 3.49
C PRO A 166 0.33 -18.07 2.08
N PRO A 167 -0.53 -19.02 1.65
CA PRO A 167 -1.21 -18.95 0.35
C PRO A 167 -2.42 -18.02 0.33
N GLU A 168 -2.84 -17.50 1.48
CA GLU A 168 -3.95 -16.55 1.60
C GLU A 168 -3.46 -15.24 2.21
N ALA A 169 -4.16 -14.15 1.87
CA ALA A 169 -3.96 -12.83 2.48
C ALA A 169 -2.49 -12.37 2.48
N SER A 170 -1.78 -12.72 1.41
CA SER A 170 -0.35 -12.57 1.25
C SER A 170 -0.02 -11.77 0.01
N PHE A 171 1.08 -11.04 0.09
CA PHE A 171 1.51 -10.06 -0.88
C PHE A 171 3.02 -10.11 -1.00
N ALA A 172 3.54 -9.75 -2.16
CA ALA A 172 4.98 -9.63 -2.38
C ALA A 172 5.28 -8.36 -3.15
N GLY A 173 6.45 -7.78 -2.91
CA GLY A 173 6.93 -6.61 -3.60
C GLY A 173 8.38 -6.82 -3.99
N ALA A 174 8.69 -6.45 -5.22
CA ALA A 174 10.06 -6.45 -5.73
C ALA A 174 10.45 -5.02 -6.07
N THR A 175 11.63 -4.64 -5.59
CA THR A 175 12.29 -3.36 -5.87
C THR A 175 13.52 -3.66 -6.70
N VAL A 176 13.62 -3.06 -7.89
CA VAL A 176 14.79 -3.14 -8.77
C VAL A 176 15.27 -1.72 -9.01
N GLY A 177 16.41 -1.36 -8.43
CA GLY A 177 16.85 0.05 -8.41
C GLY A 177 15.81 0.97 -7.78
N SER A 178 15.27 1.92 -8.56
CA SER A 178 14.21 2.84 -8.13
C SER A 178 12.79 2.30 -8.34
N VAL A 179 12.60 1.24 -9.12
CA VAL A 179 11.28 0.78 -9.54
C VAL A 179 10.75 -0.30 -8.60
N THR A 180 9.54 -0.09 -8.09
CA THR A 180 8.85 -1.06 -7.24
C THR A 180 7.62 -1.63 -7.93
N ARG A 181 7.44 -2.95 -7.84
CA ARG A 181 6.19 -3.65 -8.20
C ARG A 181 5.66 -4.39 -6.99
N VAL A 182 4.34 -4.40 -6.84
CA VAL A 182 3.63 -5.08 -5.75
C VAL A 182 2.58 -6.02 -6.34
N PHE A 183 2.49 -7.22 -5.78
CA PHE A 183 1.67 -8.31 -6.25
C PHE A 183 0.82 -8.90 -5.12
N ALA A 184 -0.42 -9.26 -5.43
CA ALA A 184 -1.20 -10.16 -4.59
C ALA A 184 -0.73 -11.60 -4.84
N VAL A 185 -0.27 -12.28 -3.78
CA VAL A 185 0.23 -13.66 -3.83
C VAL A 185 -0.91 -14.63 -3.54
N GLY A 186 -1.72 -14.29 -2.54
CA GLY A 186 -2.84 -15.08 -2.07
C GLY A 186 -4.12 -14.26 -1.99
N PRO A 187 -5.30 -14.84 -2.29
CA PRO A 187 -6.55 -14.11 -2.20
C PRO A 187 -6.81 -13.68 -0.75
N MET A 188 -7.49 -12.54 -0.59
CA MET A 188 -8.03 -12.16 0.72
C MET A 188 -9.13 -13.15 1.13
N PRO A 189 -9.16 -13.63 2.39
CA PRO A 189 -10.18 -14.56 2.84
C PRO A 189 -11.58 -13.94 2.71
N ALA A 190 -12.57 -14.73 2.27
CA ALA A 190 -13.94 -14.25 2.07
C ALA A 190 -14.60 -13.71 3.37
N ALA A 191 -14.15 -14.16 4.54
CA ALA A 191 -14.58 -13.60 5.80
C ALA A 191 -14.18 -12.12 5.96
N VAL A 192 -13.00 -11.75 5.47
CA VAL A 192 -12.47 -10.39 5.56
C VAL A 192 -13.13 -9.48 4.53
N THR A 193 -13.35 -9.96 3.30
CA THR A 193 -14.00 -9.16 2.26
C THR A 193 -15.45 -8.80 2.63
N ARG A 194 -16.15 -9.66 3.37
CA ARG A 194 -17.50 -9.39 3.91
C ARG A 194 -17.56 -8.31 5.00
N LEU A 195 -16.40 -7.97 5.60
CA LEU A 195 -16.29 -6.89 6.59
C LEU A 195 -16.14 -5.51 5.95
N ALA A 196 -15.90 -5.43 4.64
CA ALA A 196 -15.85 -4.15 3.94
C ALA A 196 -17.20 -3.41 4.12
N PRO A 197 -17.19 -2.14 4.55
CA PRO A 197 -18.40 -1.37 4.71
C PRO A 197 -19.14 -1.22 3.38
N THR A 198 -20.46 -1.45 3.40
CA THR A 198 -21.29 -1.27 2.20
C THR A 198 -21.79 0.16 2.03
N SER A 199 -21.84 0.94 3.11
CA SER A 199 -22.24 2.34 3.12
C SER A 199 -21.51 3.12 4.21
N ALA A 200 -21.62 4.45 4.20
CA ALA A 200 -21.06 5.32 5.24
C ALA A 200 -21.69 5.13 6.63
N THR A 201 -22.91 4.58 6.68
CA THR A 201 -23.68 4.34 7.91
C THR A 201 -23.52 2.90 8.43
N ASP A 202 -22.53 2.16 7.93
CA ASP A 202 -22.32 0.77 8.32
C ASP A 202 -21.62 0.66 9.69
N ASP A 203 -22.43 0.46 10.72
CA ASP A 203 -22.00 0.40 12.12
C ASP A 203 -21.57 -1.01 12.58
N ARG A 204 -21.39 -1.98 11.66
CA ARG A 204 -20.97 -3.35 12.02
C ARG A 204 -19.56 -3.42 12.62
N LEU A 205 -18.75 -2.39 12.42
CA LEU A 205 -17.37 -2.33 12.89
C LEU A 205 -17.25 -1.49 14.18
N PRO A 206 -16.42 -1.90 15.14
CA PRO A 206 -16.24 -1.16 16.39
C PRO A 206 -15.70 0.25 16.15
N GLN A 207 -16.07 1.18 17.04
CA GLN A 207 -15.49 2.52 17.05
C GLN A 207 -13.99 2.46 17.33
N VAL A 208 -13.25 3.38 16.73
CA VAL A 208 -11.79 3.50 16.86
C VAL A 208 -11.42 4.91 17.28
N ALA A 209 -10.26 5.07 17.90
CA ALA A 209 -9.73 6.39 18.22
C ALA A 209 -9.59 7.23 16.94
N ARG A 210 -9.90 8.52 17.02
CA ARG A 210 -9.71 9.44 15.89
C ARG A 210 -8.21 9.62 15.62
N VAL A 211 -7.84 9.61 14.35
CA VAL A 211 -6.48 9.87 13.88
C VAL A 211 -6.56 10.91 12.78
N ALA A 212 -5.74 11.95 12.93
CA ALA A 212 -5.40 12.93 11.91
C ALA A 212 -3.93 13.32 12.17
N THR A 213 -3.06 13.14 11.20
CA THR A 213 -1.67 13.62 11.26
C THR A 213 -1.51 14.79 10.30
N ASN A 214 -0.60 15.70 10.62
CA ASN A 214 -0.15 16.77 9.72
C ASN A 214 1.38 16.77 9.64
N SER A 215 1.92 16.96 8.45
CA SER A 215 3.37 17.05 8.23
C SER A 215 3.95 18.42 8.57
N ASP A 216 3.09 19.44 8.74
CA ASP A 216 3.46 20.83 9.07
C ASP A 216 3.67 21.08 10.58
N ASP A 217 3.38 20.11 11.46
CA ASP A 217 3.54 20.23 12.92
C ASP A 217 4.98 19.95 13.41
N ARG A 218 6.01 20.30 12.63
CA ARG A 218 7.42 20.13 13.00
C ARG A 218 8.20 21.43 13.12
#